data_AF-A0A1S8WQ89-F1
#
_entry.id   AF-A0A1S8WQ89-F1
#
_cell.length_a   1.000
_cell.length_b   1.000
_cell.length_c   1.000
_cell.angle_alpha   90.00
_cell.angle_beta   90.00
_cell.angle_gamma   90.00
#
_symmetry.space_group_name_H-M   'P 1'
#
loop_
_entity.id
_entity.type
_entity.pdbx_description
1 polymer ?
#
loop_
_entity_poly.entity_id
_entity_poly.type
_entity_poly.pdbx_seq_one_letter_code
_entity_poly.pdbx_strand_id
1 'polypeptide(L)'
;MLLVTIDVVEEFASDGVIYLELRTTVRSLPTYRAYLDAVLRGLSNASSITHGEIDVCLLFSIDRARGIDDAWMTVDLLKEYAPSWPEVLVGIELSGNPKNW
;
A
#
# COMPACT_ATOMS: atom_id res chain seq x y z
N MET A 1 3.89 3.03 10.29
CA MET A 1 3.04 2.45 9.22
C MET A 1 1.93 1.61 9.79
N LEU A 2 2.20 0.59 10.61
CA LEU A 2 1.17 -0.29 11.18
C LEU A 2 -0.10 0.43 11.68
N LEU A 3 0.04 1.29 12.69
CA LEU A 3 -1.11 1.99 13.28
C LEU A 3 -1.80 2.91 12.27
N VAL A 4 -1.02 3.68 11.50
CA VAL A 4 -1.55 4.57 10.46
C VAL A 4 -2.36 3.80 9.41
N THR A 5 -1.91 2.60 9.01
CA THR A 5 -2.65 1.78 8.05
C THR A 5 -3.96 1.27 8.64
N ILE A 6 -3.98 0.89 9.92
CA ILE A 6 -5.22 0.50 10.62
C ILE A 6 -6.16 1.70 10.67
N ASP A 7 -5.70 2.83 11.22
CA ASP A 7 -6.53 4.02 11.41
C ASP A 7 -7.19 4.48 10.10
N VAL A 8 -6.44 4.51 8.98
CA VAL A 8 -6.97 4.86 7.66
C VAL A 8 -8.08 3.90 7.21
N VAL A 9 -7.91 2.60 7.43
CA VAL A 9 -8.91 1.60 7.03
C VAL A 9 -10.19 1.75 7.86
N GLU A 10 -10.06 1.89 9.19
CA GLU A 10 -11.21 2.04 10.09
C GLU A 10 -11.95 3.36 9.80
N GLU A 11 -11.24 4.44 9.49
CA GLU A 11 -11.84 5.73 9.08
C GLU A 11 -12.69 5.55 7.81
N PHE A 12 -12.14 4.94 6.75
CA PHE A 12 -12.91 4.69 5.52
C PHE A 12 -14.11 3.77 5.74
N ALA A 13 -13.96 2.71 6.55
CA ALA A 13 -15.08 1.83 6.88
C ALA A 13 -16.19 2.60 7.63
N SER A 14 -15.82 3.49 8.55
CA SER A 14 -16.77 4.32 9.32
C SER A 14 -17.55 5.30 8.43
N ASP A 15 -16.96 5.74 7.32
CA ASP A 15 -17.60 6.55 6.29
C ASP A 15 -18.50 5.73 5.34
N GLY A 16 -18.61 4.41 5.55
CA GLY A 16 -19.43 3.50 4.76
C GLY A 16 -18.77 3.02 3.46
N VAL A 17 -17.44 3.16 3.34
CA VAL A 17 -16.69 2.59 2.22
C VAL A 17 -16.59 1.08 2.38
N ILE A 18 -17.04 0.35 1.35
CA ILE A 18 -17.03 -1.12 1.34
C ILE A 18 -15.87 -1.71 0.52
N TYR A 19 -15.20 -0.89 -0.30
CA TYR A 19 -14.04 -1.30 -1.10
C TYR A 19 -13.03 -0.15 -1.22
N LEU A 20 -11.76 -0.43 -0.91
CA LEU A 20 -10.68 0.56 -0.90
C LEU A 20 -9.42 0.02 -1.61
N GLU A 21 -8.98 0.72 -2.65
CA GLU A 21 -7.63 0.57 -3.19
C GLU A 21 -6.70 1.58 -2.52
N LEU A 22 -5.99 1.14 -1.49
CA LEU A 22 -5.03 1.97 -0.78
C LEU A 22 -3.73 2.10 -1.60
N ARG A 23 -3.28 3.34 -1.80
CA ARG A 23 -2.05 3.64 -2.54
C ARG A 23 -0.92 3.97 -1.57
N THR A 24 0.29 3.49 -1.86
CA THR A 24 1.45 3.84 -1.06
C THR A 24 2.75 3.95 -1.84
N THR A 25 3.47 5.06 -1.67
CA THR A 25 4.87 5.17 -2.10
C THR A 25 5.75 4.46 -1.08
N VAL A 26 6.43 3.39 -1.50
CA VAL A 26 7.29 2.62 -0.59
C VAL A 26 8.50 3.46 -0.18
N ARG A 27 8.80 3.49 1.13
CA ARG A 27 9.88 4.31 1.71
C ARG A 27 10.83 3.44 2.52
N SER A 28 12.11 3.78 2.51
CA SER A 28 13.12 3.08 3.30
C SER A 28 13.08 3.53 4.76
N LEU A 29 12.11 3.04 5.53
CA LEU A 29 11.90 3.43 6.93
C LEU A 29 11.61 2.21 7.82
N PRO A 30 12.62 1.61 8.49
CA PRO A 30 14.07 1.78 8.26
C PRO A 30 14.54 1.17 6.93
N THR A 31 13.82 0.19 6.39
CA THR A 31 14.05 -0.41 5.07
C THR A 31 12.73 -0.49 4.31
N TYR A 32 12.78 -0.66 2.99
CA TYR A 32 11.56 -0.81 2.17
C TYR A 32 10.72 -2.02 2.60
N ARG A 33 11.37 -3.15 2.92
CA ARG A 33 10.70 -4.36 3.40
C ARG A 33 10.04 -4.15 4.76
N ALA A 34 10.74 -3.51 5.71
CA ALA A 34 10.15 -3.20 7.01
C ALA A 34 8.93 -2.27 6.91
N TYR A 35 8.95 -1.33 5.95
CA TYR A 35 7.80 -0.49 5.64
C TYR A 35 6.62 -1.33 5.15
N LEU A 36 6.84 -2.20 4.14
CA LEU A 36 5.80 -3.05 3.57
C LEU A 36 5.24 -4.05 4.58
N ASP A 37 6.11 -4.71 5.35
CA ASP A 37 5.69 -5.63 6.41
C ASP A 37 4.79 -4.92 7.42
N ALA A 38 5.11 -3.67 7.77
CA ALA A 38 4.29 -2.90 8.70
C ALA A 38 2.93 -2.49 8.09
N VAL A 39 2.87 -2.17 6.80
CA VAL A 39 1.60 -1.87 6.10
C VAL A 39 0.73 -3.12 6.00
N LEU A 40 1.29 -4.24 5.53
CA LEU A 40 0.57 -5.49 5.35
C LEU A 40 0.05 -6.05 6.69
N ARG A 41 0.86 -6.00 7.75
CA ARG A 41 0.40 -6.31 9.12
C ARG A 41 -0.72 -5.39 9.58
N GLY A 42 -0.74 -4.13 9.13
CA GLY A 42 -1.80 -3.19 9.45
C GLY A 42 -3.12 -3.64 8.85
N LEU A 43 -3.10 -3.97 7.55
CA LEU A 43 -4.28 -4.50 6.86
C LEU A 43 -4.78 -5.81 7.48
N SER A 44 -3.89 -6.74 7.84
CA SER A 44 -4.31 -8.00 8.50
C SER A 44 -4.89 -7.81 9.90
N ASN A 45 -4.61 -6.68 10.56
CA ASN A 45 -5.05 -6.39 11.92
C ASN A 45 -6.20 -5.37 12.00
N ALA A 46 -6.60 -4.77 10.88
CA ALA A 46 -7.71 -3.83 10.85
C ALA A 46 -9.03 -4.58 11.08
N SER A 47 -9.78 -4.13 12.08
CA SER A 47 -10.97 -4.82 12.57
C SER A 47 -12.07 -4.84 11.51
N SER A 48 -12.29 -3.71 10.82
CA SER A 48 -13.28 -3.60 9.76
C SER A 48 -13.02 -4.55 8.59
N ILE A 49 -11.76 -4.87 8.28
CA ILE A 49 -11.44 -5.92 7.30
C ILE A 49 -11.81 -7.29 7.86
N THR A 50 -11.38 -7.61 9.09
CA THR A 50 -11.64 -8.93 9.68
C THR A 50 -13.13 -9.21 9.94
N HIS A 51 -13.93 -8.17 10.14
CA HIS A 51 -15.38 -8.25 10.30
C HIS A 51 -16.13 -8.23 8.94
N GLY A 52 -15.43 -8.06 7.82
CA GLY A 52 -16.03 -8.03 6.48
C GLY A 52 -16.84 -6.75 6.19
N GLU A 53 -16.50 -5.64 6.84
CA GLU A 53 -17.13 -4.34 6.63
C GLU A 53 -16.54 -3.62 5.41
N ILE A 54 -15.26 -3.87 5.11
CA ILE A 54 -14.53 -3.25 4.00
C ILE A 54 -13.52 -4.25 3.39
N ASP A 55 -13.50 -4.33 2.07
CA ASP A 55 -12.45 -5.02 1.31
C ASP A 55 -11.33 -4.04 0.93
N VAL A 56 -10.07 -4.39 1.22
CA VAL A 56 -8.93 -3.50 0.98
C VAL A 56 -7.86 -4.17 0.11
N CYS A 57 -7.49 -3.50 -0.96
CA CYS A 57 -6.36 -3.85 -1.83
C CYS A 57 -5.29 -2.75 -1.80
N LEU A 58 -4.08 -3.08 -2.22
CA LEU A 58 -2.90 -2.23 -2.21
C LEU A 58 -2.35 -2.03 -3.63
N LEU A 59 -2.04 -0.78 -3.93
CA LEU A 59 -1.30 -0.35 -5.11
C LEU A 59 0.02 0.30 -4.67
N PHE A 60 1.14 -0.16 -5.24
CA PHE A 60 2.42 0.50 -5.02
C PHE A 60 2.55 1.73 -5.92
N SER A 61 2.90 2.86 -5.33
CA SER A 61 3.05 4.13 -6.04
C SER A 61 4.49 4.32 -6.50
N ILE A 62 4.68 4.47 -7.81
CA ILE A 62 5.91 5.02 -8.37
C ILE A 62 5.79 6.54 -8.37
N ASP A 63 6.70 7.22 -7.65
CA ASP A 63 6.78 8.68 -7.68
C ASP A 63 7.70 9.11 -8.83
N ARG A 64 7.12 9.78 -9.82
CA ARG A 64 7.85 10.22 -11.01
C ARG A 64 9.05 11.11 -10.73
N ALA A 65 9.10 11.80 -9.58
CA ALA A 65 10.21 12.66 -9.22
C ALA A 65 11.43 11.89 -8.66
N ARG A 66 11.31 10.58 -8.37
CA ARG A 66 12.37 9.78 -7.73
C ARG A 66 13.28 9.05 -8.71
N GLY A 67 13.04 9.18 -10.01
CA GLY A 67 13.85 8.58 -11.06
C GLY A 67 13.62 7.08 -11.28
N ILE A 68 14.29 6.54 -12.29
CA ILE A 68 14.02 5.18 -12.81
C ILE A 68 14.45 4.06 -11.86
N ASP A 69 15.49 4.28 -11.04
CA ASP A 69 15.98 3.26 -10.10
C ASP A 69 14.95 2.99 -8.99
N ASP A 70 14.27 4.04 -8.50
CA ASP A 70 13.19 3.92 -7.51
C ASP A 70 11.96 3.23 -8.10
N ALA A 71 11.67 3.50 -9.38
CA ALA A 71 10.60 2.83 -10.11
C ALA A 71 10.87 1.33 -10.24
N TRP A 72 12.08 0.93 -10.65
CA TRP A 72 12.45 -0.49 -10.74
C TRP A 72 12.44 -1.19 -9.39
N MET A 73 12.97 -0.54 -8.35
CA MET A 73 12.90 -1.06 -6.99
C MET A 73 11.44 -1.33 -6.57
N THR A 74 10.51 -0.46 -6.93
CA THR A 74 9.08 -0.62 -6.60
C THR A 74 8.48 -1.83 -7.30
N VAL A 75 8.81 -2.01 -8.59
CA VAL A 75 8.38 -3.18 -9.37
C VAL A 75 8.96 -4.47 -8.79
N ASP A 76 10.23 -4.48 -8.39
CA ASP A 76 10.87 -5.68 -7.84
C ASP A 76 10.29 -6.06 -6.47
N LEU A 77 10.00 -5.09 -5.61
CA LEU A 77 9.29 -5.36 -4.36
C LEU A 77 7.88 -5.89 -4.59
N LEU A 78 7.16 -5.39 -5.61
CA LEU A 78 5.85 -5.94 -5.95
C LEU A 78 5.96 -7.41 -6.36
N LYS A 79 6.92 -7.75 -7.24
CA LYS A 79 7.17 -9.14 -7.66
C LYS A 79 7.54 -10.05 -6.49
N GLU A 80 8.27 -9.52 -5.51
CA GLU A 80 8.66 -10.23 -4.30
C GLU A 80 7.45 -10.55 -3.41
N TYR A 81 6.57 -9.57 -3.16
CA TYR A 81 5.48 -9.71 -2.19
C TYR A 81 4.16 -10.24 -2.78
N ALA A 82 3.85 -9.95 -4.05
CA ALA A 82 2.59 -10.34 -4.67
C ALA A 82 2.28 -11.85 -4.60
N PRO A 83 3.24 -12.78 -4.76
CA PRO A 83 2.98 -14.21 -4.61
C PRO A 83 2.47 -14.61 -3.22
N SER A 84 2.88 -13.90 -2.17
CA SER A 84 2.43 -14.14 -0.79
C SER A 84 1.15 -13.40 -0.42
N TRP A 85 0.77 -12.39 -1.21
CA TRP A 85 -0.39 -11.52 -0.97
C TRP A 85 -1.21 -11.28 -2.24
N PRO A 86 -1.64 -12.32 -2.98
CA PRO A 86 -2.18 -12.18 -4.33
C PRO A 86 -3.55 -11.46 -4.38
N GLU A 87 -4.33 -11.51 -3.30
CA GLU A 87 -5.64 -10.84 -3.21
C GLU A 87 -5.53 -9.40 -2.66
N VAL A 88 -4.40 -9.08 -2.01
CA VAL A 88 -4.17 -7.76 -1.41
C VAL A 88 -3.34 -6.88 -2.33
N LEU A 89 -2.25 -7.39 -2.92
CA LEU A 89 -1.38 -6.60 -3.80
C LEU A 89 -1.83 -6.72 -5.26
N VAL A 90 -2.53 -5.70 -5.75
CA VAL A 90 -3.24 -5.77 -7.04
C VAL A 90 -2.58 -4.97 -8.17
N GLY A 91 -1.56 -4.17 -7.89
CA GLY A 91 -0.86 -3.45 -8.96
C GLY A 91 0.03 -2.29 -8.54
N ILE A 92 0.26 -1.40 -9.52
CA ILE A 92 1.11 -0.20 -9.43
C ILE A 92 0.34 0.98 -10.01
N GLU A 93 0.62 2.17 -9.49
CA GLU A 93 0.19 3.45 -10.07
C GLU A 93 1.36 4.44 -10.17
N LEU A 94 1.23 5.46 -11.02
CA LEU A 94 2.24 6.51 -11.21
C LEU A 94 1.74 7.86 -10.66
N SER A 95 2.36 8.34 -9.59
CA SER A 95 1.98 9.58 -8.88
C SER A 95 3.15 10.56 -8.74
N GLY A 96 3.05 11.52 -7.79
CA GLY A 96 4.01 12.62 -7.62
C GLY A 96 3.53 13.96 -8.23
N ASN A 97 4.43 14.96 -8.32
CA ASN A 97 4.14 16.24 -8.97
C ASN A 97 4.11 16.07 -10.50
N PRO A 98 3.02 16.40 -11.22
CA PRO A 98 2.92 16.17 -12.66
C PRO A 98 3.85 17.04 -13.52
N LYS A 99 4.52 18.05 -12.94
CA LYS A 99 5.46 18.93 -13.64
C LYS A 99 6.93 18.51 -13.51
N ASN A 100 7.23 17.53 -12.65
CA ASN A 100 8.58 17.03 -12.44
C ASN A 100 8.69 15.68 -13.15
N TRP A 101 9.54 15.60 -14.18
CA TRP A 101 9.84 14.39 -14.94
C TRP A 101 11.32 14.05 -14.78
#